data_AF-W4E339-F1
#
_entry.id   AF-W4E339-F1
#
_cell.length_a   1.000
_cell.length_b   1.000
_cell.length_c   1.000
_cell.angle_alpha   90.00
_cell.angle_beta   90.00
_cell.angle_gamma   90.00
#
_symmetry.space_group_name_H-M   'P 1'
#
loop_
_entity.id
_entity.type
_entity.pdbx_description
1 polymer ?
#
loop_
_entity_poly.entity_id
_entity_poly.type
_entity_poly.pdbx_seq_one_letter_code
_entity_poly.pdbx_strand_id
1 'polypeptide(L)'
;MAYTRGNLAVQPKRKEEANPLYREKTKVVTRRRVLPLQEKLLYMLTLGAFILVAASLIWRYVHIYDLNMQAQKLDSEIAKNKKQIATYQMEKQTLEQTIVPRAKEMGFVVPSEESTIYVPLSSQATDKAGKK
;
A
#
# COMPACT_ATOMS: atom_id res chain seq x y z
N MET A 1 -56.65 -55.29 -73.13
CA MET A 1 -56.24 -54.71 -74.43
C MET A 1 -54.74 -54.51 -74.41
N ALA A 2 -54.04 -55.18 -75.33
CA ALA A 2 -52.62 -55.04 -75.55
C ALA A 2 -52.37 -53.81 -76.44
N TYR A 3 -51.59 -52.86 -75.95
CA TYR A 3 -50.93 -51.88 -76.78
C TYR A 3 -49.47 -52.30 -76.93
N THR A 4 -49.13 -52.67 -78.15
CA THR A 4 -47.83 -53.14 -78.58
C THR A 4 -47.13 -52.01 -79.33
N ARG A 5 -45.79 -51.99 -79.20
CA ARG A 5 -44.78 -51.32 -80.04
C ARG A 5 -44.24 -49.97 -79.51
N GLY A 6 -42.98 -49.98 -79.10
CA GLY A 6 -42.15 -48.78 -78.92
C GLY A 6 -40.80 -49.08 -78.26
N ASN A 7 -39.78 -49.37 -79.07
CA ASN A 7 -38.36 -49.54 -78.72
C ASN A 7 -38.00 -50.32 -77.44
N LEU A 8 -37.64 -51.59 -77.63
CA LEU A 8 -36.95 -52.45 -76.67
C LEU A 8 -35.44 -52.06 -76.58
N ALA A 9 -35.16 -50.79 -76.33
CA ALA A 9 -33.79 -50.27 -76.22
C ALA A 9 -33.66 -49.16 -75.17
N VAL A 10 -34.54 -49.15 -74.17
CA VAL A 10 -34.37 -48.34 -72.96
C VAL A 10 -34.51 -49.28 -71.78
N GLN A 11 -33.40 -49.91 -71.41
CA GLN A 11 -33.27 -50.41 -70.05
C GLN A 11 -33.36 -49.17 -69.15
N PRO A 12 -34.32 -49.07 -68.20
CA PRO A 12 -34.24 -48.02 -67.21
C PRO A 12 -32.90 -48.22 -66.50
N LYS A 13 -31.95 -47.29 -66.67
CA LYS A 13 -30.73 -47.27 -65.88
C LYS A 13 -31.19 -47.27 -64.42
N ARG A 14 -31.06 -48.42 -63.77
CA ARG A 14 -31.20 -48.56 -62.32
C ARG A 14 -30.36 -47.43 -61.74
N LYS A 15 -30.96 -46.55 -60.94
CA LYS A 15 -30.21 -45.56 -60.21
C LYS A 15 -29.12 -46.35 -59.49
N GLU A 16 -27.86 -46.11 -59.87
CA GLU A 16 -26.75 -46.62 -59.10
C GLU A 16 -26.95 -46.00 -57.72
N GLU A 17 -27.38 -46.82 -56.78
CA GLU A 17 -27.27 -46.46 -55.37
C GLU A 17 -25.78 -46.27 -55.17
N ALA A 18 -25.36 -44.99 -55.17
CA ALA A 18 -24.00 -44.60 -54.92
C ALA A 18 -23.63 -45.24 -53.59
N ASN A 19 -22.93 -46.37 -53.65
CA ASN A 19 -22.48 -47.11 -52.49
C ASN A 19 -21.80 -46.09 -51.57
N PRO A 20 -22.34 -45.77 -50.39
CA PRO A 20 -21.66 -44.88 -49.46
C PRO A 20 -20.52 -45.64 -48.74
N LEU A 21 -19.86 -46.57 -49.44
CA LEU A 21 -18.86 -47.47 -48.87
C LEU A 21 -17.52 -46.78 -48.60
N TYR A 22 -17.33 -45.55 -49.08
CA TYR A 22 -16.11 -44.80 -48.77
C TYR A 22 -16.44 -43.41 -48.25
N ARG A 23 -16.50 -43.30 -46.91
CA ARG A 23 -16.34 -42.03 -46.21
C ARG A 23 -14.85 -41.76 -46.06
N GLU A 24 -14.35 -40.71 -46.70
CA GLU A 24 -13.03 -40.18 -46.41
C GLU A 24 -12.97 -39.77 -44.92
N LYS A 25 -12.28 -40.57 -44.12
CA LYS A 25 -12.02 -40.24 -42.72
C LYS A 25 -10.74 -39.41 -42.68
N THR A 26 -10.86 -38.11 -42.53
CA THR A 26 -9.71 -37.27 -42.20
C THR A 26 -9.21 -37.70 -40.83
N LYS A 27 -8.01 -38.29 -40.78
CA LYS A 27 -7.36 -38.65 -39.52
C LYS A 27 -6.95 -37.35 -38.84
N VAL A 28 -7.73 -36.91 -37.85
CA VAL A 28 -7.34 -35.79 -37.00
C VAL A 28 -6.08 -36.22 -36.25
N VAL A 29 -4.92 -35.75 -36.70
CA VAL A 29 -3.66 -35.95 -36.00
C VAL A 29 -3.64 -34.99 -34.82
N THR A 30 -4.25 -35.39 -33.70
CA THR A 30 -4.11 -34.64 -32.46
C THR A 30 -2.66 -34.77 -31.99
N ARG A 31 -1.90 -33.68 -32.06
CA ARG A 31 -0.54 -33.61 -31.51
C ARG A 31 -0.61 -33.88 -30.01
N ARG A 32 0.20 -34.81 -29.50
CA ARG A 32 0.26 -35.12 -28.06
C ARG A 32 0.71 -33.86 -27.29
N ARG A 33 -0.16 -33.32 -26.44
CA ARG A 33 0.28 -32.39 -25.38
C ARG A 33 1.02 -33.23 -24.35
N VAL A 34 2.28 -32.89 -24.09
CA VAL A 34 3.17 -33.62 -23.19
C VAL A 34 2.72 -33.61 -21.73
N LEU A 35 1.90 -32.63 -21.32
CA LEU A 35 1.32 -32.54 -19.97
C LEU A 35 -0.16 -32.10 -20.05
N PRO A 36 -1.06 -32.72 -19.27
CA PRO A 36 -2.45 -32.26 -19.13
C PRO A 36 -2.48 -30.87 -18.48
N LEU A 37 -3.46 -30.05 -18.86
CA LEU A 37 -3.55 -28.64 -18.43
C LEU A 37 -3.64 -28.49 -16.90
N GLN A 38 -4.29 -29.45 -16.23
CA GLN A 38 -4.49 -29.44 -14.77
C GLN A 38 -3.16 -29.54 -14.02
N GLU A 39 -2.25 -30.44 -14.43
CA GLU A 39 -0.94 -30.58 -13.78
C GLU A 39 -0.09 -29.32 -13.96
N LYS A 40 -0.09 -28.74 -15.17
CA LYS A 40 0.64 -27.49 -15.44
C LYS A 40 0.16 -26.33 -14.56
N LEU A 41 -1.15 -26.21 -14.36
CA LEU A 41 -1.75 -25.20 -13.49
C LEU A 41 -1.37 -25.41 -12.02
N LEU A 42 -1.40 -26.67 -11.56
CA LEU A 42 -1.04 -27.01 -10.18
C LEU A 42 0.43 -26.65 -9.90
N TYR A 43 1.36 -26.96 -10.83
CA TYR A 43 2.75 -26.56 -10.67
C TYR A 43 2.95 -25.05 -10.60
N MET A 44 2.30 -24.28 -11.48
CA MET A 44 2.39 -22.82 -11.47
C MET A 44 1.82 -22.22 -10.17
N LEU A 45 0.72 -22.78 -9.66
CA LEU A 45 0.14 -22.38 -8.38
C LEU A 45 1.08 -22.67 -7.22
N THR A 46 1.67 -23.86 -7.16
CA THR A 46 2.62 -24.21 -6.09
C THR A 46 3.85 -23.31 -6.11
N LEU A 47 4.40 -23.03 -7.29
CA LEU A 47 5.54 -22.12 -7.44
C LEU A 47 5.16 -20.69 -7.01
N GLY A 48 3.98 -20.22 -7.43
CA GLY A 48 3.46 -18.91 -7.04
C GLY A 48 3.26 -18.80 -5.52
N ALA A 49 2.68 -19.83 -4.89
CA ALA A 49 2.49 -19.88 -3.44
C ALA A 49 3.84 -19.81 -2.70
N PHE A 50 4.85 -20.55 -3.15
CA PHE A 50 6.20 -20.48 -2.57
C PHE A 50 6.82 -19.08 -2.69
N ILE A 51 6.71 -18.46 -3.87
CA ILE A 51 7.24 -17.11 -4.10
C ILE A 51 6.51 -16.09 -3.22
N LEU A 52 5.18 -16.18 -3.09
CA LEU A 52 4.40 -15.28 -2.23
C LEU A 52 4.79 -15.39 -0.76
N VAL A 53 4.98 -16.62 -0.26
CA VAL A 53 5.44 -16.85 1.10
C VAL A 53 6.85 -16.26 1.29
N ALA A 54 7.77 -16.53 0.37
CA ALA A 54 9.13 -15.98 0.45
C ALA A 54 9.14 -14.44 0.41
N ALA A 55 8.37 -13.83 -0.48
CA ALA A 55 8.25 -12.38 -0.59
C ALA A 55 7.64 -11.76 0.69
N SER A 56 6.60 -12.39 1.25
CA SER A 56 5.98 -11.96 2.51
C SER A 56 6.96 -11.98 3.68
N LEU A 57 7.77 -13.04 3.79
CA LEU A 57 8.80 -13.13 4.82
C LEU A 57 9.83 -12.00 4.68
N ILE A 58 10.37 -11.80 3.48
CA ILE A 58 11.36 -10.74 3.22
C ILE A 58 10.77 -9.36 3.55
N TRP A 59 9.54 -9.08 3.10
CA TRP A 59 8.86 -7.83 3.41
C TRP A 59 8.75 -7.60 4.92
N ARG A 60 8.35 -8.65 5.65
CA ARG A 60 8.20 -8.58 7.11
C ARG A 60 9.53 -8.30 7.80
N TYR A 61 10.63 -8.92 7.35
CA TYR A 61 11.97 -8.67 7.90
C TYR A 61 12.45 -7.24 7.64
N VAL A 62 12.27 -6.72 6.43
CA VAL A 62 12.62 -5.34 6.10
C VAL A 62 11.85 -4.35 6.97
N HIS A 63 10.54 -4.58 7.15
CA HIS A 63 9.70 -3.72 7.98
C HIS A 63 10.12 -3.71 9.45
N ILE A 64 10.48 -4.87 10.02
CA ILE A 64 10.99 -4.94 11.40
C ILE A 64 12.31 -4.20 11.55
N TYR A 65 13.21 -4.32 10.56
CA TYR A 65 14.48 -3.61 10.57
C TYR A 65 14.28 -2.09 10.54
N ASP A 66 13.41 -1.60 9.65
CA ASP A 66 13.11 -0.18 9.54
C ASP A 66 12.49 0.37 10.84
N LEU A 67 11.53 -0.36 11.42
CA LEU A 67 10.94 -0.01 12.71
C LEU A 67 11.98 0.09 13.82
N ASN A 68 12.91 -0.86 13.90
CA ASN A 68 13.96 -0.84 14.92
C ASN A 68 14.88 0.37 14.74
N MET A 69 15.24 0.70 13.50
CA MET A 69 16.06 1.87 13.22
C MET A 69 15.33 3.19 13.51
N GLN A 70 14.03 3.26 13.24
CA GLN A 70 13.19 4.41 13.60
C GLN A 70 13.08 4.56 15.12
N ALA A 71 12.87 3.46 15.85
CA ALA A 71 12.84 3.47 17.31
C ALA A 71 14.15 4.01 17.90
N GLN A 72 15.31 3.54 17.40
CA GLN A 72 16.61 4.01 17.85
C GLN A 72 16.83 5.50 17.59
N LYS A 73 16.41 6.01 16.42
CA LYS A 73 16.47 7.44 16.10
C LYS A 73 15.58 8.25 17.05
N LEU A 74 14.37 7.78 17.28
CA LEU A 74 13.41 8.44 18.17
C LEU A 74 13.93 8.47 19.61
N ASP A 75 14.54 7.39 20.10
CA ASP A 75 15.15 7.33 21.43
C ASP A 75 16.29 8.34 21.58
N SER A 76 17.13 8.48 20.55
CA SER A 76 18.20 9.48 20.52
C SER A 76 17.64 10.91 20.56
N GLU A 77 16.56 11.17 19.83
CA GLU A 77 15.89 12.47 19.81
C GLU A 77 15.24 12.78 21.17
N ILE A 78 14.56 11.81 21.76
CA ILE A 78 13.99 11.92 23.12
C ILE A 78 15.10 12.22 24.14
N ALA A 79 16.24 11.53 24.07
CA ALA A 79 17.37 11.77 24.96
C ALA A 79 17.93 13.19 24.81
N LYS A 80 18.04 13.69 23.56
CA LYS A 80 18.46 15.07 23.28
C LYS A 80 17.46 16.08 23.84
N ASN A 81 16.16 15.88 23.59
CA ASN A 81 15.11 16.78 24.06
C ASN A 81 15.02 16.81 25.59
N LYS A 82 15.17 15.66 26.26
CA LYS A 82 15.26 15.59 27.72
C LYS A 82 16.42 16.41 28.29
N LYS A 83 17.60 16.37 27.65
CA LYS A 83 18.74 17.21 28.05
C LYS A 83 18.42 18.69 27.90
N GLN A 84 17.80 19.10 26.79
CA GLN A 84 17.40 20.50 26.58
C GLN A 84 16.35 20.96 27.60
N ILE A 85 15.38 20.11 27.94
CA ILE A 85 14.40 20.42 28.98
C ILE A 85 15.10 20.61 30.32
N ALA A 86 16.06 19.74 30.67
CA ALA A 86 16.82 19.88 31.90
C ALA A 86 17.63 21.18 31.95
N THR A 87 18.25 21.59 30.83
CA THR A 87 18.97 22.87 30.76
C THR A 87 18.02 24.06 30.93
N TYR A 88 16.86 24.05 30.28
CA TYR A 88 15.87 25.12 30.44
C TYR A 88 15.27 25.18 31.84
N GLN A 89 15.08 24.04 32.50
CA GLN A 89 14.65 24.01 33.89
C GLN A 89 15.71 24.61 34.82
N MET A 90 16.99 24.30 34.59
CA MET A 90 18.08 24.92 35.33
C MET A 90 18.12 26.44 35.10
N GLU A 91 18.08 26.89 33.84
CA GLU A 91 18.07 28.31 33.48
C GLU A 91 16.90 29.05 34.09
N LYS A 92 15.70 28.44 34.09
CA LYS A 92 14.53 29.01 34.75
C LYS A 92 14.79 29.18 36.25
N GLN A 93 15.32 28.16 36.92
CA GLN A 93 15.58 28.20 38.36
C GLN A 93 16.65 29.23 38.71
N THR A 94 17.72 29.34 37.92
CA THR A 94 18.75 30.37 38.13
C THR A 94 18.19 31.77 37.89
N LEU A 95 17.30 31.93 36.90
CA LEU A 95 16.63 33.20 36.64
C LEU A 95 15.71 33.59 37.80
N GLU A 96 14.88 32.67 38.31
CA GLU A 96 14.02 32.90 39.48
C GLU A 96 14.83 33.33 40.71
N GLN A 97 16.00 32.73 40.93
CA GLN A 97 16.90 33.10 42.03
C GLN A 97 17.58 34.46 41.85
N THR A 98 17.85 34.87 40.61
CA THR A 98 18.59 36.12 40.30
C THR A 98 17.66 37.33 40.09
N ILE A 99 16.39 37.12 39.73
CA ILE A 99 15.42 38.19 39.53
C ILE A 99 15.19 38.97 40.83
N VAL A 100 14.97 38.29 41.96
CA VAL A 100 14.68 38.94 43.25
C VAL A 100 15.82 39.86 43.73
N PRO A 101 17.09 39.43 43.80
CA PRO A 101 18.17 40.31 44.21
C PRO A 101 18.39 41.45 43.20
N ARG A 102 18.31 41.18 41.90
CA ARG A 102 18.52 42.22 40.88
C ARG A 102 17.40 43.26 40.87
N ALA A 103 16.16 42.86 41.13
CA ALA A 103 15.04 43.78 41.30
C ALA A 103 15.23 44.70 42.52
N LYS A 104 15.75 44.15 43.63
CA LYS A 104 16.10 44.96 44.82
C LYS A 104 17.21 45.97 44.53
N GLU A 105 18.26 45.57 43.80
CA GLU A 105 19.34 46.48 43.37
C GLU A 105 18.82 47.64 42.51
N MET A 106 17.81 47.38 41.67
CA MET A 106 17.18 48.40 40.82
C MET A 106 16.13 49.25 41.57
N GLY A 107 15.96 49.08 42.89
CA GLY A 107 15.06 49.87 43.72
C GLY A 107 13.59 49.44 43.67
N PHE A 108 13.28 48.27 43.11
CA PHE A 108 11.92 47.72 43.12
C PHE A 108 11.59 47.06 44.47
N VAL A 109 10.36 47.24 44.93
CA VAL A 109 9.87 46.75 46.23
C VAL A 109 8.82 45.68 46.02
N VAL A 110 8.89 44.58 46.79
CA VAL A 110 7.87 43.52 46.74
C VAL A 110 6.57 44.08 47.36
N PRO A 111 5.42 43.99 46.67
CA PRO A 111 4.14 44.45 47.21
C PRO A 111 3.75 43.64 48.46
N SER A 112 3.12 44.27 49.46
CA SER A 112 2.57 43.51 50.60
C SER A 112 1.35 42.71 50.16
N GLU A 113 1.10 41.55 50.79
CA GLU A 113 -0.01 40.65 50.42
C GLU A 113 -1.42 41.28 50.53
N GLU A 114 -1.54 42.41 51.23
CA GLU A 114 -2.79 43.19 51.33
C GLU A 114 -3.00 44.18 50.17
N SER A 115 -1.96 44.45 49.37
CA SER A 115 -2.03 45.39 48.24
C SER A 115 -2.36 44.67 46.93
N THR A 116 -3.63 44.67 46.55
CA THR A 116 -4.06 44.15 45.24
C THR A 116 -3.59 45.09 44.12
N ILE A 117 -2.61 44.66 43.32
CA ILE A 117 -2.16 45.38 42.14
C ILE A 117 -3.13 45.08 40.98
N TYR A 118 -3.86 46.09 40.53
CA TYR A 118 -4.65 46.01 39.30
C TYR A 118 -3.75 46.24 38.09
N VAL A 119 -3.46 45.19 37.33
CA VAL A 119 -2.79 45.29 36.04
C VAL A 119 -3.86 45.52 34.96
N PRO A 120 -3.87 46.67 34.27
CA PRO A 120 -4.80 46.88 33.17
C PRO A 120 -4.44 45.95 32.00
N LEU A 121 -5.45 45.28 31.45
CA LEU A 121 -5.34 44.43 30.27
C LEU A 121 -5.19 45.31 29.01
N SER A 122 -4.06 46.00 28.86
CA SER A 122 -3.80 46.84 27.68
C SER A 122 -2.63 46.30 26.86
N SER A 123 -2.95 45.38 25.95
CA SER A 123 -2.29 45.33 24.64
C SER A 123 -3.22 44.65 23.64
N GLN A 124 -4.12 45.45 23.05
CA GLN A 124 -4.43 45.19 21.65
C GLN A 124 -3.11 45.22 20.90
N ALA A 125 -2.73 44.07 20.35
CA ALA A 125 -1.63 43.96 19.41
C ALA A 125 -1.85 44.99 18.30
N THR A 126 -0.99 46.00 18.25
CA THR A 126 -0.80 46.81 17.04
C THR A 126 -0.15 45.92 15.98
N ASP A 127 -0.96 45.08 15.36
CA ASP A 127 -0.61 44.28 14.19
C ASP A 127 -1.31 44.88 12.96
N LYS A 128 -0.93 46.12 12.61
CA LYS A 128 -1.20 46.75 11.31
C LYS A 128 -0.12 47.79 11.00
N ALA A 129 1.07 47.35 10.65
CA ALA A 129 2.02 48.16 9.89
C ALA A 129 2.93 47.25 9.06
N GLY A 130 2.47 46.88 7.86
CA GLY A 130 3.29 46.09 6.93
C GLY A 130 2.57 45.46 5.76
N LYS A 131 1.67 46.18 5.07
CA LYS A 131 1.27 45.86 3.69
C LYS A 131 0.76 47.11 2.98
N LYS A 132 1.65 47.78 2.26
CA LYS A 132 1.40 48.43 0.98
C LYS A 132 2.68 48.35 0.16
#